data_AF-A0A7C2GXT9-F1
#
_entry.id   AF-A0A7C2GXT9-F1
#
_cell.length_a   1.000
_cell.length_b   1.000
_cell.length_c   1.000
_cell.angle_alpha   90.00
_cell.angle_beta   90.00
_cell.angle_gamma   90.00
#
_symmetry.space_group_name_H-M   'P 1'
#
loop_
_entity.id
_entity.type
_entity.pdbx_description
1 polymer ?
#
loop_
_entity_poly.entity_id
_entity_poly.type
_entity_poly.pdbx_seq_one_letter_code
_entity_poly.pdbx_strand_id
1 'polypeptide(L)'
;MLNIVDVLSNMVGDIIAAIPSVIAAIIVILVGYAIGIIVGKAANKLIEKLGMEKAFDQTITGKAFRSAGIDLSRFIGAVLKAFIVILAIILAIQILNIGGTIGTYLSSIANYLPRLLGGILIIVFGIVLVDFLASFIGKVIKPMFPEAKAEIADMLKNLLMIGLIAFILLLALDLMLLSGNTIYPLILGFVLIGAGIALTDGLIKSITDDHAEFKGVAGYAKFILYSIFLLIGASAIFATFSDVTNIVANISWAFAIALAIMLIPIAFALAKKMSKEVA
;
A
#
# COMPACT_ATOMS: atom_id res chain seq x y z
N MET A 1 -46.32 36.52 9.19
CA MET A 1 -46.18 35.51 10.26
C MET A 1 -46.38 34.16 9.60
N LEU A 2 -45.40 33.25 9.64
CA LEU A 2 -45.61 31.88 9.15
C LEU A 2 -46.72 31.25 10.00
N ASN A 3 -47.84 30.90 9.37
CA ASN A 3 -48.92 30.24 10.06
C ASN A 3 -48.43 28.83 10.40
N ILE A 4 -48.30 28.50 11.68
CA ILE A 4 -47.78 27.20 12.13
C ILE A 4 -48.61 26.05 11.53
N VAL A 5 -49.90 26.29 11.30
CA VAL A 5 -50.82 25.35 10.65
C VAL A 5 -50.41 25.08 9.19
N ASP A 6 -49.96 26.10 8.45
CA ASP A 6 -49.52 25.94 7.05
C ASP A 6 -48.20 25.16 6.98
N VAL A 7 -47.27 25.42 7.92
CA VAL A 7 -46.02 24.67 8.03
C VAL A 7 -46.30 23.19 8.36
N LEU A 8 -47.18 22.91 9.31
CA LEU A 8 -47.55 21.54 9.68
C LEU A 8 -48.27 20.81 8.56
N SER A 9 -49.18 21.49 7.84
CA SER A 9 -49.90 20.92 6.69
C SER A 9 -48.93 20.54 5.56
N ASN A 10 -47.98 21.42 5.26
CA ASN A 10 -46.94 21.15 4.25
C ASN A 10 -46.03 19.99 4.67
N MET A 11 -45.61 19.92 5.94
CA MET A 11 -44.81 18.79 6.44
C MET A 11 -45.56 17.44 6.35
N VAL A 12 -46.85 17.42 6.65
CA VAL A 12 -47.67 16.20 6.51
C VAL A 12 -47.82 15.82 5.05
N GLY A 13 -48.02 16.79 4.15
CA GLY A 13 -48.06 16.56 2.70
C GLY A 13 -46.77 15.94 2.17
N ASP A 14 -45.61 16.46 2.58
CA ASP A 14 -44.30 15.94 2.20
C ASP A 14 -44.07 14.51 2.72
N ILE A 15 -44.50 14.21 3.96
CA ILE A 15 -44.41 12.85 4.52
C ILE A 15 -45.24 11.86 3.71
N ILE A 16 -46.49 12.22 3.37
CA ILE A 16 -47.38 11.36 2.58
C ILE A 16 -46.81 11.13 1.17
N ALA A 17 -46.26 12.18 0.55
CA ALA A 17 -45.62 12.11 -0.77
C ALA A 17 -44.34 11.25 -0.77
N ALA A 18 -43.67 11.09 0.38
CA ALA A 18 -42.49 10.24 0.53
C ALA A 18 -42.80 8.75 0.73
N ILE A 19 -44.04 8.36 1.07
CA ILE A 19 -44.38 6.95 1.29
C ILE A 19 -44.08 6.06 0.07
N PRO A 20 -44.47 6.43 -1.17
CA PRO A 20 -44.16 5.61 -2.34
C PRO A 20 -42.66 5.44 -2.60
N SER A 21 -41.86 6.50 -2.43
CA SER A 21 -40.41 6.43 -2.64
C SER A 21 -39.73 5.58 -1.58
N VAL A 22 -40.20 5.62 -0.32
CA VAL A 22 -39.72 4.73 0.75
C VAL A 22 -39.98 3.27 0.42
N ILE A 23 -41.18 2.93 -0.03
CA ILE A 23 -41.52 1.56 -0.42
C ILE A 23 -40.63 1.10 -1.59
N ALA A 24 -40.47 1.93 -2.61
CA ALA A 24 -39.60 1.62 -3.76
C ALA A 24 -38.14 1.43 -3.34
N ALA A 25 -37.61 2.28 -2.46
CA ALA A 25 -36.25 2.17 -1.94
C ALA A 25 -36.04 0.87 -1.14
N ILE A 26 -36.99 0.48 -0.30
CA ILE A 26 -36.95 -0.79 0.45
C ILE A 26 -36.92 -1.98 -0.53
N ILE A 27 -37.77 -1.97 -1.55
CA ILE A 27 -37.80 -3.04 -2.57
C ILE A 27 -36.44 -3.14 -3.26
N VAL A 28 -35.83 -2.03 -3.66
CA VAL A 28 -34.51 -2.02 -4.31
C VAL A 28 -33.43 -2.59 -3.41
N ILE A 29 -33.41 -2.25 -2.12
CA ILE A 29 -32.44 -2.81 -1.16
C ILE A 29 -32.63 -4.33 -1.02
N LEU A 30 -33.88 -4.80 -0.89
CA LEU A 30 -34.18 -6.23 -0.77
C LEU A 30 -33.75 -7.00 -2.03
N VAL A 31 -34.04 -6.46 -3.21
CA VAL A 31 -33.62 -7.05 -4.49
C VAL A 31 -32.10 -7.07 -4.59
N GLY A 32 -31.43 -5.96 -4.30
CA GLY A 32 -29.97 -5.88 -4.29
C GLY A 32 -29.32 -6.87 -3.33
N TYR A 33 -29.90 -7.04 -2.13
CA TYR A 33 -29.43 -8.03 -1.16
C TYR A 33 -29.58 -9.47 -1.67
N ALA A 34 -30.73 -9.81 -2.28
CA ALA A 34 -30.96 -11.11 -2.87
C ALA A 34 -29.97 -11.41 -4.01
N ILE A 35 -29.79 -10.45 -4.94
CA ILE A 35 -28.81 -10.55 -6.04
C ILE A 35 -27.39 -10.70 -5.47
N GLY A 36 -27.04 -9.89 -4.47
CA GLY A 36 -25.73 -9.93 -3.82
C GLY A 36 -25.42 -11.30 -3.21
N ILE A 37 -26.40 -11.97 -2.58
CA ILE A 37 -26.22 -13.34 -2.08
C ILE A 37 -25.94 -14.31 -3.23
N ILE A 38 -26.70 -14.23 -4.31
CA ILE A 38 -26.56 -15.14 -5.45
C ILE A 38 -25.18 -14.97 -6.09
N VAL A 39 -24.79 -13.73 -6.37
CA VAL A 39 -23.49 -13.41 -6.97
C VAL A 39 -22.34 -13.78 -6.04
N GLY A 40 -22.44 -13.47 -4.74
CA GLY A 40 -21.43 -13.84 -3.76
C GLY A 40 -21.22 -15.36 -3.69
N LYS A 41 -22.30 -16.15 -3.70
CA LYS A 41 -22.21 -17.62 -3.75
C LYS A 41 -21.61 -18.13 -5.06
N ALA A 42 -21.99 -17.54 -6.19
CA ALA A 42 -21.45 -17.90 -7.50
C ALA A 42 -19.94 -17.63 -7.57
N ALA A 43 -19.49 -16.47 -7.06
CA ALA A 43 -18.09 -16.10 -6.99
C ALA A 43 -17.29 -17.03 -6.07
N ASN A 44 -17.80 -17.34 -4.88
CA ASN A 44 -17.16 -18.32 -3.97
C ASN A 44 -16.88 -19.64 -4.70
N LYS A 45 -17.92 -20.18 -5.34
CA LYS A 45 -17.83 -21.47 -6.06
C LYS A 45 -16.86 -21.40 -7.25
N LEU A 46 -16.77 -20.26 -7.93
CA LEU A 46 -15.84 -20.06 -9.02
C LEU A 46 -14.39 -20.06 -8.52
N ILE A 47 -14.10 -19.35 -7.43
CA ILE A 47 -12.75 -19.24 -6.85
C ILE A 47 -12.27 -20.59 -6.30
N GLU A 48 -13.15 -21.32 -5.61
CA GLU A 48 -12.87 -22.68 -5.14
C GLU A 48 -12.54 -23.61 -6.33
N LYS A 49 -13.33 -23.53 -7.41
CA LYS A 49 -13.14 -24.36 -8.61
C LYS A 49 -11.86 -24.04 -9.38
N LEU A 50 -11.45 -22.77 -9.41
CA LEU A 50 -10.21 -22.32 -10.05
C LEU A 50 -8.95 -22.68 -9.24
N GLY A 51 -9.09 -23.16 -8.00
CA GLY A 51 -7.95 -23.55 -7.16
C GLY A 51 -7.07 -22.37 -6.73
N MET A 52 -7.55 -21.12 -6.89
CA MET A 52 -6.79 -19.92 -6.51
C MET A 52 -6.51 -19.86 -5.01
N GLU A 53 -7.33 -20.54 -4.20
CA GLU A 53 -7.19 -20.64 -2.75
C GLU A 53 -5.83 -21.26 -2.37
N LYS A 54 -5.43 -22.36 -3.01
CA LYS A 54 -4.13 -23.00 -2.75
C LYS A 54 -2.94 -22.08 -3.06
N ALA A 55 -3.04 -21.27 -4.12
CA ALA A 55 -1.99 -20.33 -4.49
C ALA A 55 -1.94 -19.15 -3.49
N PHE A 56 -3.10 -18.63 -3.11
CA PHE A 56 -3.22 -17.56 -2.12
C PHE A 56 -2.66 -17.99 -0.77
N ASP A 57 -2.97 -19.20 -0.33
CA ASP A 57 -2.57 -19.71 0.98
C ASP A 57 -1.07 -19.90 1.18
N GLN A 58 -0.31 -19.95 0.08
CA GLN A 58 1.15 -20.01 0.11
C GLN A 58 1.77 -18.62 0.33
N THR A 59 1.03 -17.55 0.05
CA THR A 59 1.45 -16.16 0.27
C THR A 59 1.51 -15.80 1.76
N ILE A 60 2.22 -14.74 2.09
CA ILE A 60 2.29 -14.22 3.47
C ILE A 60 0.89 -13.80 3.94
N THR A 61 0.10 -13.18 3.06
CA THR A 61 -1.27 -12.74 3.37
C THR A 61 -2.24 -13.90 3.48
N GLY A 62 -2.12 -14.94 2.65
CA GLY A 62 -2.95 -16.13 2.78
C GLY A 62 -2.72 -16.88 4.09
N LYS A 63 -1.47 -16.93 4.58
CA LYS A 63 -1.17 -17.44 5.92
C LYS A 63 -1.83 -16.60 7.02
N ALA A 64 -1.82 -15.27 6.90
CA ALA A 64 -2.51 -14.38 7.83
C ALA A 64 -4.04 -14.57 7.79
N PHE A 65 -4.63 -14.67 6.61
CA PHE A 65 -6.07 -14.92 6.41
C PHE A 65 -6.51 -16.25 7.03
N ARG A 66 -5.75 -17.32 6.78
CA ARG A 66 -5.97 -18.64 7.40
C ARG A 66 -5.86 -18.59 8.92
N SER A 67 -4.87 -17.86 9.44
CA SER A 67 -4.73 -17.70 10.90
C SER A 67 -5.90 -16.95 11.54
N ALA A 68 -6.58 -16.10 10.77
CA ALA A 68 -7.81 -15.42 11.16
C ALA A 68 -9.09 -16.24 10.88
N GLY A 69 -8.97 -17.46 10.34
CA GLY A 69 -10.11 -18.31 9.97
C GLY A 69 -10.90 -17.83 8.75
N ILE A 70 -10.28 -17.03 7.86
CA ILE A 70 -10.91 -16.44 6.68
C ILE A 70 -10.36 -17.12 5.41
N ASP A 71 -11.28 -17.64 4.59
CA ASP A 71 -10.97 -18.22 3.28
C ASP A 71 -11.03 -17.14 2.17
N LEU A 72 -10.14 -17.21 1.17
CA LEU A 72 -10.11 -16.22 0.07
C LEU A 72 -11.44 -16.22 -0.69
N SER A 73 -11.95 -17.40 -1.01
CA SER A 73 -13.22 -17.59 -1.71
C SER A 73 -14.33 -16.82 -1.00
N ARG A 74 -14.55 -17.12 0.29
CA ARG A 74 -15.54 -16.49 1.16
C ARG A 74 -15.35 -14.98 1.27
N PHE A 75 -14.11 -14.51 1.41
CA PHE A 75 -13.81 -13.09 1.48
C PHE A 75 -14.24 -12.39 0.18
N ILE A 76 -13.86 -12.91 -0.99
CA ILE A 76 -14.22 -12.29 -2.26
C ILE A 76 -15.74 -12.30 -2.49
N GLY A 77 -16.43 -13.40 -2.22
CA GLY A 77 -17.89 -13.39 -2.36
C GLY A 77 -18.59 -12.47 -1.35
N ALA A 78 -18.04 -12.31 -0.15
CA ALA A 78 -18.52 -11.32 0.81
C ALA A 78 -18.32 -9.88 0.29
N VAL A 79 -17.16 -9.57 -0.29
CA VAL A 79 -16.90 -8.26 -0.88
C VAL A 79 -17.80 -7.99 -2.09
N LEU A 80 -17.98 -8.96 -2.99
CA LEU A 80 -18.87 -8.81 -4.14
C LEU A 80 -20.34 -8.65 -3.71
N LYS A 81 -20.79 -9.42 -2.71
CA LYS A 81 -22.10 -9.22 -2.09
C LYS A 81 -22.23 -7.81 -1.53
N ALA A 82 -21.24 -7.35 -0.76
CA ALA A 82 -21.23 -6.01 -0.18
C ALA A 82 -21.29 -4.94 -1.27
N PHE A 83 -20.50 -5.09 -2.34
CA PHE A 83 -20.50 -4.17 -3.48
C PHE A 83 -21.89 -4.02 -4.10
N ILE A 84 -22.56 -5.14 -4.39
CA ILE A 84 -23.93 -5.12 -4.96
C ILE A 84 -24.92 -4.48 -3.98
N VAL A 85 -24.85 -4.81 -2.69
CA VAL A 85 -25.71 -4.22 -1.67
C VAL A 85 -25.49 -2.70 -1.58
N ILE A 86 -24.24 -2.24 -1.66
CA ILE A 86 -23.90 -0.82 -1.67
C ILE A 86 -24.48 -0.13 -2.89
N LEU A 87 -24.37 -0.72 -4.09
CA LEU A 87 -25.01 -0.16 -5.29
C LEU A 87 -26.52 -0.03 -5.10
N ALA A 88 -27.17 -1.04 -4.50
CA ALA A 88 -28.59 -0.98 -4.19
C ALA A 88 -28.93 0.12 -3.17
N ILE A 89 -28.08 0.34 -2.15
CA ILE A 89 -28.23 1.44 -1.19
C ILE A 89 -28.10 2.79 -1.88
N ILE A 90 -27.11 2.96 -2.78
CA ILE A 90 -26.95 4.20 -3.56
C ILE A 90 -28.22 4.49 -4.37
N LEU A 91 -28.73 3.48 -5.09
CA LEU A 91 -29.97 3.61 -5.86
C LEU A 91 -31.17 3.92 -4.96
N ALA A 92 -31.27 3.28 -3.80
CA ALA A 92 -32.33 3.54 -2.84
C ALA A 92 -32.29 4.98 -2.30
N ILE A 93 -31.11 5.51 -1.97
CA ILE A 93 -30.94 6.91 -1.55
C ILE A 93 -31.36 7.88 -2.67
N GLN A 94 -31.02 7.58 -3.92
CA GLN A 94 -31.44 8.37 -5.08
C GLN A 94 -32.97 8.36 -5.26
N ILE A 95 -33.61 7.19 -5.10
CA ILE A 95 -35.07 7.04 -5.17
C ILE A 95 -35.78 7.82 -4.06
N LEU A 96 -35.23 7.78 -2.84
CA LEU A 96 -35.76 8.56 -1.71
C LEU A 96 -35.70 10.06 -1.96
N ASN A 97 -34.81 10.52 -2.87
CA ASN A 97 -34.64 11.93 -3.26
C ASN A 97 -34.58 12.87 -2.05
N ILE A 98 -33.82 12.48 -1.03
CA ILE A 98 -33.69 13.25 0.21
C ILE A 98 -33.02 14.58 -0.16
N GLY A 99 -33.77 15.67 -0.09
CA GLY A 99 -33.25 17.02 -0.33
C GLY A 99 -32.37 17.53 0.80
N GLY A 100 -31.74 18.69 0.57
CA GLY A 100 -30.96 19.41 1.57
C GLY A 100 -29.62 18.73 1.93
N THR A 101 -29.01 19.22 3.01
CA THR A 101 -27.64 18.82 3.41
C THR A 101 -27.56 17.35 3.85
N ILE A 102 -28.64 16.80 4.41
CA ILE A 102 -28.66 15.39 4.84
C ILE A 102 -28.55 14.46 3.63
N GLY A 103 -29.30 14.76 2.56
CA GLY A 103 -29.24 13.99 1.32
C GLY A 103 -27.87 14.01 0.64
N THR A 104 -27.20 15.16 0.66
CA THR A 104 -25.85 15.28 0.10
C THR A 104 -24.82 14.48 0.91
N TYR A 105 -24.89 14.48 2.24
CA TYR A 105 -24.02 13.64 3.07
C TYR A 105 -24.29 12.15 2.88
N LEU A 106 -25.56 11.73 2.88
CA LEU A 106 -25.92 10.33 2.65
C LEU A 106 -25.43 9.84 1.28
N SER A 107 -25.63 10.64 0.24
CA SER A 107 -25.15 10.34 -1.12
C SER A 107 -23.62 10.26 -1.17
N SER A 108 -22.92 11.16 -0.47
CA SER A 108 -21.46 11.16 -0.42
C SER A 108 -20.91 9.92 0.28
N ILE A 109 -21.48 9.53 1.42
CA ILE A 109 -21.11 8.32 2.16
C ILE A 109 -21.38 7.08 1.29
N ALA A 110 -22.56 7.00 0.67
CA ALA A 110 -22.92 5.87 -0.18
C ALA A 110 -21.98 5.75 -1.39
N ASN A 111 -21.62 6.87 -2.03
CA ASN A 111 -20.69 6.90 -3.17
C ASN A 111 -19.24 6.61 -2.78
N TYR A 112 -18.87 6.77 -1.50
CA TYR A 112 -17.55 6.43 -0.99
C TYR A 112 -17.37 4.91 -0.80
N LEU A 113 -18.43 4.20 -0.40
CA LEU A 113 -18.36 2.76 -0.10
C LEU A 113 -17.83 1.88 -1.26
N PRO A 114 -18.21 2.08 -2.54
CA PRO A 114 -17.63 1.34 -3.66
C PRO A 114 -16.12 1.56 -3.80
N ARG A 115 -15.63 2.78 -3.56
CA ARG A 115 -14.21 3.13 -3.61
C ARG A 115 -13.44 2.45 -2.49
N LEU A 116 -13.99 2.48 -1.28
CA LEU A 116 -13.43 1.78 -0.12
C LEU A 116 -13.28 0.28 -0.39
N LEU A 117 -14.34 -0.37 -0.88
CA LEU A 117 -14.29 -1.78 -1.26
C LEU A 117 -13.30 -2.05 -2.39
N GLY A 118 -13.27 -1.20 -3.41
CA GLY A 118 -12.34 -1.31 -4.52
C GLY A 118 -10.88 -1.27 -4.05
N GLY A 119 -10.55 -0.36 -3.13
CA GLY A 119 -9.21 -0.31 -2.55
C GLY A 119 -8.87 -1.57 -1.74
N ILE A 120 -9.83 -2.10 -0.97
CA ILE A 120 -9.63 -3.34 -0.19
C ILE A 120 -9.34 -4.50 -1.16
N LEU A 121 -10.07 -4.58 -2.28
CA LEU A 121 -9.82 -5.56 -3.33
C LEU A 121 -8.44 -5.39 -3.96
N ILE A 122 -8.01 -4.16 -4.25
CA ILE A 122 -6.66 -3.89 -4.77
C ILE A 122 -5.60 -4.41 -3.80
N ILE A 123 -5.75 -4.24 -2.48
CA ILE A 123 -4.78 -4.76 -1.51
C ILE A 123 -4.75 -6.30 -1.58
N VAL A 124 -5.91 -6.95 -1.54
CA VAL A 124 -5.98 -8.41 -1.54
C VAL A 124 -5.44 -9.03 -2.83
N PHE A 125 -5.89 -8.56 -4.00
CA PHE A 125 -5.41 -9.07 -5.28
C PHE A 125 -3.99 -8.59 -5.61
N GLY A 126 -3.66 -7.37 -5.21
CA GLY A 126 -2.36 -6.78 -5.46
C GLY A 126 -1.24 -7.54 -4.76
N ILE A 127 -1.45 -8.05 -3.55
CA ILE A 127 -0.44 -8.88 -2.87
C ILE A 127 -0.19 -10.18 -3.63
N VAL A 128 -1.25 -10.83 -4.13
CA VAL A 128 -1.10 -12.02 -4.99
C VAL A 128 -0.30 -11.70 -6.25
N LEU A 129 -0.59 -10.54 -6.86
CA LEU A 129 0.13 -10.06 -8.02
C LEU A 129 1.60 -9.77 -7.71
N VAL A 130 1.90 -9.17 -6.55
CA VAL A 130 3.29 -8.93 -6.11
C VAL A 130 4.04 -10.24 -6.00
N ASP A 131 3.49 -11.23 -5.30
CA ASP A 131 4.17 -12.51 -5.10
C ASP A 131 4.40 -13.23 -6.43
N PHE A 132 3.43 -13.17 -7.34
CA PHE A 132 3.57 -13.69 -8.70
C PHE A 132 4.70 -12.99 -9.46
N LEU A 133 4.67 -11.65 -9.53
CA LEU A 133 5.64 -10.86 -10.28
C LEU A 133 7.05 -10.98 -9.69
N ALA A 134 7.20 -10.88 -8.37
CA ALA A 134 8.48 -11.01 -7.71
C ALA A 134 9.06 -12.41 -7.86
N SER A 135 8.24 -13.46 -7.79
CA SER A 135 8.69 -14.83 -8.02
C SER A 135 9.08 -15.08 -9.46
N PHE A 136 8.32 -14.53 -10.41
CA PHE A 136 8.64 -14.61 -11.84
C PHE A 136 9.99 -13.94 -12.11
N ILE A 137 10.17 -12.70 -11.64
CA ILE A 137 11.42 -11.96 -11.80
C ILE A 137 12.58 -12.67 -11.10
N GLY A 138 12.37 -13.21 -9.89
CA GLY A 138 13.40 -14.01 -9.21
C GLY A 138 13.85 -15.22 -10.04
N LYS A 139 12.93 -15.92 -10.71
CA LYS A 139 13.25 -17.05 -11.59
C LYS A 139 13.98 -16.63 -12.87
N VAL A 140 13.68 -15.45 -13.40
CA VAL A 140 14.34 -14.90 -14.60
C VAL A 140 15.73 -14.36 -14.28
N ILE A 141 15.88 -13.66 -13.15
CA ILE A 141 17.11 -12.98 -12.75
C ILE A 141 18.12 -13.96 -12.16
N LYS A 142 17.69 -14.92 -11.32
CA LYS A 142 18.61 -15.81 -10.60
C LYS A 142 19.58 -16.59 -11.51
N PRO A 143 19.17 -17.13 -12.68
CA PRO A 143 20.08 -17.78 -13.62
C PRO A 143 21.09 -16.83 -14.30
N MET A 144 20.86 -15.52 -14.27
CA MET A 144 21.78 -14.52 -14.84
C MET A 144 22.98 -14.25 -13.92
N PHE A 145 22.91 -14.68 -12.66
CA PHE A 145 23.99 -14.52 -11.69
C PHE A 145 24.66 -15.88 -11.42
N PRO A 146 26.01 -15.92 -11.32
CA PRO A 146 26.72 -17.09 -10.82
C PRO A 146 26.22 -17.48 -9.42
N GLU A 147 26.36 -18.74 -9.02
CA GLU A 147 25.94 -19.21 -7.68
C GLU A 147 26.58 -18.40 -6.55
N ALA A 148 27.83 -17.95 -6.72
CA ALA A 148 28.54 -17.06 -5.80
C ALA A 148 27.87 -15.68 -5.60
N LYS A 149 27.00 -15.25 -6.52
CA LYS A 149 26.28 -13.95 -6.48
C LYS A 149 24.77 -14.12 -6.36
N ALA A 150 24.31 -15.29 -5.89
CA ALA A 150 22.90 -15.58 -5.65
C ALA A 150 22.24 -14.53 -4.74
N GLU A 151 23.00 -13.92 -3.85
CA GLU A 151 22.52 -12.88 -2.92
C GLU A 151 22.10 -11.59 -3.63
N ILE A 152 22.77 -11.23 -4.71
CA ILE A 152 22.39 -10.06 -5.52
C ILE A 152 21.03 -10.33 -6.18
N ALA A 153 20.83 -11.54 -6.70
CA ALA A 153 19.54 -11.92 -7.28
C ALA A 153 18.41 -11.89 -6.23
N ASP A 154 18.67 -12.41 -5.02
CA ASP A 154 17.70 -12.39 -3.92
C ASP A 154 17.44 -10.95 -3.42
N MET A 155 18.46 -10.09 -3.37
CA MET A 155 18.33 -8.66 -3.07
C MET A 155 17.44 -7.94 -4.10
N LEU A 156 17.70 -8.14 -5.40
CA LEU A 156 16.90 -7.53 -6.48
C LEU A 156 15.43 -7.98 -6.42
N LYS A 157 15.19 -9.27 -6.14
CA LYS A 157 13.84 -9.79 -5.89
C LYS A 157 13.18 -9.07 -4.71
N ASN A 158 13.87 -8.96 -3.58
CA ASN A 158 13.32 -8.31 -2.37
C ASN A 158 13.01 -6.82 -2.61
N LEU A 159 13.87 -6.11 -3.34
CA LEU A 159 13.64 -4.72 -3.72
C LEU A 159 12.40 -4.55 -4.59
N LEU A 160 12.24 -5.43 -5.58
CA LEU A 160 11.05 -5.45 -6.40
C LEU A 160 9.80 -5.70 -5.54
N MET A 161 9.86 -6.65 -4.60
CA MET A 161 8.74 -6.91 -3.67
C MET A 161 8.36 -5.67 -2.87
N ILE A 162 9.34 -5.00 -2.24
CA ILE A 162 9.10 -3.79 -1.45
C ILE A 162 8.46 -2.71 -2.32
N GLY A 163 9.00 -2.46 -3.51
CA GLY A 163 8.48 -1.46 -4.44
C GLY A 163 7.07 -1.78 -4.96
N LEU A 164 6.79 -3.04 -5.30
CA LEU A 164 5.46 -3.47 -5.76
C LEU A 164 4.42 -3.41 -4.63
N ILE A 165 4.78 -3.79 -3.40
CA ILE A 165 3.88 -3.65 -2.24
C ILE A 165 3.54 -2.19 -2.03
N ALA A 166 4.54 -1.31 -2.05
CA ALA A 166 4.34 0.13 -1.94
C ALA A 166 3.39 0.66 -3.02
N PHE A 167 3.60 0.26 -4.26
CA PHE A 167 2.76 0.64 -5.38
C PHE A 167 1.32 0.19 -5.19
N ILE A 168 1.08 -1.07 -4.83
CA ILE A 168 -0.26 -1.60 -4.55
C ILE A 168 -0.94 -0.84 -3.40
N LEU A 169 -0.20 -0.59 -2.30
CA LEU A 169 -0.73 0.16 -1.17
C LEU A 169 -1.10 1.59 -1.56
N LEU A 170 -0.23 2.28 -2.31
CA LEU A 170 -0.50 3.63 -2.79
C LEU A 170 -1.70 3.67 -3.72
N LEU A 171 -1.80 2.76 -4.68
CA LEU A 171 -2.96 2.65 -5.57
C LEU A 171 -4.25 2.41 -4.80
N ALA A 172 -4.22 1.49 -3.82
CA ALA A 172 -5.38 1.19 -2.99
C ALA A 172 -5.80 2.42 -2.18
N LEU A 173 -4.87 3.08 -1.52
CA LEU A 173 -5.15 4.27 -0.72
C LEU A 173 -5.61 5.44 -1.57
N ASP A 174 -5.06 5.61 -2.77
CA ASP A 174 -5.51 6.63 -3.72
C ASP A 174 -6.95 6.38 -4.17
N LEU A 175 -7.29 5.14 -4.51
CA LEU A 175 -8.67 4.77 -4.85
C LEU A 175 -9.63 5.03 -3.68
N MET A 176 -9.19 4.74 -2.45
CA MET A 176 -9.95 5.03 -1.22
C MET A 176 -9.98 6.53 -0.86
N LEU A 177 -9.26 7.41 -1.57
CA LEU A 177 -9.08 8.82 -1.19
C LEU A 177 -8.42 9.01 0.19
N LEU A 178 -7.60 8.04 0.61
CA LEU A 178 -6.87 8.03 1.89
C LEU A 178 -5.37 8.33 1.72
N SER A 179 -4.84 8.38 0.50
CA SER A 179 -3.42 8.67 0.24
C SER A 179 -2.99 10.03 0.79
N GLY A 180 -3.75 11.09 0.47
CA GLY A 180 -3.52 12.44 0.96
C GLY A 180 -2.07 12.95 0.82
N ASN A 181 -1.78 14.11 1.40
CA ASN A 181 -0.42 14.66 1.36
C ASN A 181 0.52 14.02 2.38
N THR A 182 0.00 13.32 3.38
CA THR A 182 0.79 12.75 4.48
C THR A 182 1.05 11.25 4.33
N ILE A 183 0.10 10.46 3.84
CA ILE A 183 0.29 9.00 3.76
C ILE A 183 1.22 8.65 2.60
N TYR A 184 1.17 9.38 1.48
CA TYR A 184 2.09 9.14 0.36
C TYR A 184 3.58 9.29 0.76
N PRO A 185 4.04 10.43 1.34
CA PRO A 185 5.43 10.56 1.77
C PRO A 185 5.81 9.59 2.91
N LEU A 186 4.86 9.26 3.79
CA LEU A 186 5.06 8.26 4.84
C LEU A 186 5.41 6.88 4.27
N ILE A 187 4.60 6.38 3.33
CA ILE A 187 4.84 5.09 2.67
C ILE A 187 6.16 5.13 1.90
N LEU A 188 6.40 6.18 1.12
CA LEU A 188 7.66 6.32 0.39
C LEU A 188 8.87 6.29 1.32
N GLY A 189 8.82 6.98 2.45
CA GLY A 189 9.91 6.99 3.40
C GLY A 189 10.19 5.63 4.01
N PHE A 190 9.17 4.87 4.42
CA PHE A 190 9.35 3.48 4.87
C PHE A 190 9.92 2.58 3.78
N VAL A 191 9.50 2.78 2.52
CA VAL A 191 9.99 2.03 1.36
C VAL A 191 11.45 2.35 1.09
N LEU A 192 11.86 3.61 1.15
CA LEU A 192 13.26 4.04 0.98
C LEU A 192 14.15 3.43 2.07
N ILE A 193 13.67 3.38 3.32
CA ILE A 193 14.40 2.75 4.44
C ILE A 193 14.50 1.24 4.21
N GLY A 194 13.38 0.57 3.97
CA GLY A 194 13.35 -0.89 3.79
C GLY A 194 14.16 -1.35 2.59
N ALA A 195 14.01 -0.68 1.45
CA ALA A 195 14.79 -0.93 0.24
C ALA A 195 16.28 -0.63 0.48
N GLY A 196 16.58 0.46 1.19
CA GLY A 196 17.94 0.82 1.57
C GLY A 196 18.63 -0.21 2.44
N ILE A 197 17.91 -0.77 3.42
CA ILE A 197 18.41 -1.85 4.27
C ILE A 197 18.68 -3.10 3.42
N ALA A 198 17.70 -3.50 2.59
CA ALA A 198 17.86 -4.66 1.72
C ALA A 198 19.05 -4.53 0.75
N LEU A 199 19.24 -3.34 0.16
CA LEU A 199 20.39 -3.01 -0.68
C LEU A 199 21.71 -3.12 0.09
N THR A 200 21.76 -2.51 1.28
CA THR A 200 22.96 -2.46 2.11
C THR A 200 23.40 -3.86 2.51
N ASP A 201 22.47 -4.69 2.96
CA ASP A 201 22.77 -6.08 3.36
C ASP A 201 23.23 -6.92 2.18
N GLY A 202 22.54 -6.86 1.04
CA GLY A 202 22.89 -7.65 -0.15
C GLY A 202 24.24 -7.24 -0.76
N LEU A 203 24.50 -5.94 -0.87
CA LEU A 203 25.76 -5.44 -1.44
C LEU A 203 26.95 -5.74 -0.53
N ILE A 204 26.83 -5.47 0.77
CA ILE A 204 27.97 -5.67 1.69
C ILE A 204 28.27 -7.15 1.83
N LYS A 205 27.25 -8.00 1.92
CA LYS A 205 27.46 -9.45 2.03
C LYS A 205 28.15 -10.01 0.79
N SER A 206 27.65 -9.66 -0.40
CA SER A 206 28.28 -10.03 -1.68
C SER A 206 29.74 -9.57 -1.78
N ILE A 207 30.09 -8.37 -1.30
CA ILE A 207 31.47 -7.89 -1.30
C ILE A 207 32.32 -8.69 -0.31
N THR A 208 31.84 -8.94 0.91
CA THR A 208 32.62 -9.65 1.94
C THR A 208 32.81 -11.13 1.67
N ASP A 209 31.95 -11.73 0.83
CA ASP A 209 32.06 -13.11 0.40
C ASP A 209 33.12 -13.25 -0.71
N ASP A 210 33.17 -12.29 -1.65
CA ASP A 210 34.21 -12.22 -2.69
C ASP A 210 35.56 -11.74 -2.14
N HIS A 211 35.55 -10.90 -1.10
CA HIS A 211 36.71 -10.21 -0.54
C HIS A 211 36.70 -10.24 0.99
N ALA A 212 37.29 -11.30 1.56
CA ALA A 212 37.32 -11.52 3.00
C ALA A 212 38.08 -10.41 3.77
N GLU A 213 38.99 -9.71 3.10
CA GLU A 213 39.72 -8.55 3.63
C GLU A 213 38.80 -7.41 4.07
N PHE A 214 37.62 -7.28 3.48
CA PHE A 214 36.65 -6.22 3.84
C PHE A 214 35.76 -6.58 5.03
N LYS A 215 35.84 -7.81 5.57
CA LYS A 215 35.02 -8.21 6.74
C LYS A 215 35.24 -7.31 7.95
N GLY A 216 36.46 -6.83 8.16
CA GLY A 216 36.79 -5.93 9.27
C GLY A 216 36.13 -4.55 9.16
N VAL A 217 35.80 -4.09 7.93
CA VAL A 217 35.18 -2.78 7.68
C VAL A 217 33.70 -2.86 7.35
N ALA A 218 33.17 -4.05 7.11
CA ALA A 218 31.78 -4.29 6.72
C ALA A 218 30.76 -3.67 7.70
N GLY A 219 31.03 -3.73 9.01
CA GLY A 219 30.17 -3.11 10.02
C GLY A 219 30.08 -1.58 9.87
N TYR A 220 31.20 -0.92 9.57
CA TYR A 220 31.23 0.53 9.32
C TYR A 220 30.50 0.89 8.03
N ALA A 221 30.70 0.12 6.97
CA ALA A 221 29.98 0.31 5.71
C ALA A 221 28.46 0.16 5.89
N LYS A 222 28.01 -0.85 6.66
CA LYS A 222 26.59 -1.05 6.99
C LYS A 222 26.04 0.16 7.75
N PHE A 223 26.74 0.62 8.78
CA PHE A 223 26.34 1.79 9.54
C PHE A 223 26.16 3.02 8.65
N ILE A 224 27.14 3.33 7.79
CA ILE A 224 27.09 4.49 6.90
C ILE A 224 25.89 4.40 5.96
N LEU A 225 25.71 3.27 5.27
CA LEU A 225 24.62 3.11 4.32
C LEU A 225 23.26 3.12 5.01
N TYR A 226 23.11 2.46 6.17
CA TYR A 226 21.88 2.55 6.96
C TYR A 226 21.57 3.97 7.39
N SER A 227 22.55 4.74 7.85
CA SER A 227 22.35 6.15 8.20
C SER A 227 21.88 6.96 7.00
N ILE A 228 22.48 6.76 5.81
CA ILE A 228 22.06 7.46 4.58
C ILE A 228 20.60 7.15 4.26
N PHE A 229 20.22 5.87 4.21
CA PHE A 229 18.84 5.48 3.88
C PHE A 229 17.84 5.89 4.96
N LEU A 230 18.22 5.87 6.24
CA LEU A 230 17.40 6.40 7.33
C LEU A 230 17.17 7.90 7.20
N LEU A 231 18.20 8.68 6.84
CA LEU A 231 18.07 10.12 6.65
C LEU A 231 17.22 10.47 5.43
N ILE A 232 17.44 9.79 4.30
CA ILE A 232 16.62 9.94 3.09
C ILE A 232 15.16 9.56 3.38
N GLY A 233 14.95 8.43 4.04
CA GLY A 233 13.61 7.97 4.41
C GLY A 233 12.91 8.89 5.39
N ALA A 234 13.59 9.34 6.43
CA ALA A 234 13.06 10.31 7.39
C ALA A 234 12.70 11.63 6.69
N SER A 235 13.53 12.09 5.74
CA SER A 235 13.23 13.29 4.95
C SER A 235 11.95 13.14 4.15
N ALA A 236 11.71 11.96 3.56
CA ALA A 236 10.46 11.65 2.87
C ALA A 236 9.26 11.58 3.84
N ILE A 237 9.39 10.89 4.97
CA ILE A 237 8.31 10.78 5.99
C ILE A 237 7.85 12.16 6.44
N PHE A 238 8.80 13.06 6.69
CA PHE A 238 8.53 14.39 7.23
C PHE A 238 8.42 15.47 6.16
N ALA A 239 8.31 15.13 4.89
CA ALA A 239 8.31 16.09 3.78
C ALA A 239 7.19 17.16 3.89
N THR A 240 6.08 16.86 4.57
CA THR A 240 5.01 17.83 4.82
C THR A 240 5.26 18.76 6.00
N PHE A 241 6.33 18.53 6.77
CA PHE A 241 6.71 19.27 7.97
C PHE A 241 8.04 19.97 7.72
N SER A 242 7.98 21.21 7.22
CA SER A 242 9.15 22.00 6.82
C SER A 242 10.22 22.08 7.93
N ASP A 243 9.81 22.34 9.18
CA ASP A 243 10.75 22.45 10.30
C ASP A 243 11.49 21.13 10.58
N VAL A 244 10.77 20.01 10.54
CA VAL A 244 11.38 18.69 10.73
C VAL A 244 12.28 18.34 9.56
N THR A 245 11.85 18.64 8.33
CA THR A 245 12.66 18.44 7.12
C THR A 245 13.97 19.22 7.20
N ASN A 246 13.94 20.48 7.67
CA ASN A 246 15.13 21.29 7.88
C ASN A 246 16.07 20.70 8.94
N ILE A 247 15.52 20.15 10.03
CA ILE A 247 16.32 19.46 11.06
C ILE A 247 17.00 18.22 10.47
N VAL A 248 16.26 17.39 9.73
CA VAL A 248 16.80 16.18 9.08
C VAL A 248 17.87 16.56 8.04
N ALA A 249 17.67 17.63 7.29
CA ALA A 249 18.65 18.14 6.33
C ALA A 249 19.94 18.61 7.04
N ASN A 250 19.82 19.33 8.15
CA ASN A 250 20.99 19.76 8.95
C ASN A 250 21.77 18.56 9.51
N ILE A 251 21.07 17.54 10.02
CA ILE A 251 21.70 16.29 10.47
C ILE A 251 22.39 15.60 9.30
N SER A 252 21.77 15.57 8.12
CA SER A 252 22.34 14.97 6.91
C SER A 252 23.63 15.67 6.47
N TRP A 253 23.66 17.01 6.49
CA TRP A 253 24.86 17.78 6.23
C TRP A 253 25.96 17.54 7.27
N ALA A 254 25.62 17.53 8.56
CA ALA A 254 26.59 17.25 9.62
C ALA A 254 27.19 15.84 9.46
N PHE A 255 26.36 14.85 9.12
CA PHE A 255 26.80 13.48 8.85
C PHE A 255 27.71 13.41 7.60
N ALA A 256 27.33 14.08 6.52
CA ALA A 256 28.13 14.14 5.29
C ALA A 256 29.50 14.80 5.53
N ILE A 257 29.55 15.90 6.30
CA ILE A 257 30.80 16.58 6.68
C ILE A 257 31.66 15.67 7.54
N ALA A 258 31.09 15.00 8.54
CA ALA A 258 31.84 14.06 9.38
C ALA A 258 32.47 12.92 8.56
N LEU A 259 31.72 12.36 7.60
CA LEU A 259 32.23 11.35 6.68
C LEU A 259 33.35 11.89 5.78
N ALA A 260 33.16 13.09 5.23
CA ALA A 260 34.19 13.73 4.41
C ALA A 260 35.50 13.91 5.20
N ILE A 261 35.42 14.35 6.46
CA ILE A 261 36.59 14.51 7.34
C ILE A 261 37.26 13.15 7.61
N MET A 262 36.49 12.09 7.87
CA MET A 262 37.04 10.74 8.09
C MET A 262 37.76 10.18 6.86
N LEU A 263 37.39 10.60 5.64
CA LEU A 263 38.02 10.14 4.40
C LEU A 263 39.32 10.88 4.05
N ILE A 264 39.61 12.04 4.67
CA ILE A 264 40.82 12.84 4.39
C ILE A 264 42.13 12.04 4.53
N PRO A 265 42.38 11.30 5.62
CA PRO A 265 43.64 10.55 5.78
C PRO A 265 43.80 9.45 4.73
N ILE A 266 42.70 8.80 4.34
CA ILE A 266 42.67 7.73 3.34
C ILE A 266 43.00 8.32 1.96
N ALA A 267 42.34 9.42 1.59
CA ALA A 267 42.60 10.11 0.33
C ALA A 267 44.06 10.58 0.24
N PHE A 268 44.62 11.13 1.33
CA PHE A 268 46.03 11.54 1.38
C PHE A 268 46.99 10.34 1.23
N ALA A 269 46.72 9.23 1.91
CA ALA A 269 47.54 8.02 1.82
C ALA A 269 47.53 7.43 0.39
N LEU A 270 46.36 7.38 -0.25
CA LEU A 270 46.21 6.91 -1.63
C LEU A 270 46.92 7.86 -2.61
N ALA A 271 46.75 9.18 -2.47
CA ALA A 271 47.43 10.17 -3.29
C ALA A 271 48.96 10.05 -3.19
N LYS A 272 49.49 9.87 -1.97
CA LYS A 272 50.93 9.65 -1.74
C LYS A 272 51.45 8.33 -2.31
N LYS A 273 50.62 7.28 -2.36
CA LYS A 273 50.99 6.00 -2.99
C LYS A 273 51.05 6.15 -4.50
N MET A 274 50.02 6.74 -5.11
CA MET A 274 49.97 7.00 -6.56
C MET A 274 51.12 7.90 -7.01
N SER A 275 51.46 8.94 -6.26
CA SER A 275 52.58 9.82 -6.61
C SER A 275 53.95 9.12 -6.62
N LYS A 276 54.09 8.00 -5.90
CA LYS A 276 55.32 7.20 -5.86
C LYS A 276 55.37 6.12 -6.95
N GLU A 277 54.23 5.72 -7.51
CA GLU A 277 54.19 4.76 -8.63
C GLU A 277 54.33 5.46 -10.00
N VAL A 278 54.06 6.76 -10.05
CA VAL A 278 54.20 7.61 -11.25
C VAL A 278 55.58 8.30 -11.34
N ALA A 279 56.33 8.34 -10.24
CA ALA A 279 57.69 8.90 -10.15
C ALA A 279 58.75 7.80 -10.22
#